data_AF-A0A915EG53-F1
#
_entry.id   AF-A0A915EG53-F1
#
_cell.length_a   1.000
_cell.length_b   1.000
_cell.length_c   1.000
_cell.angle_alpha   90.00
_cell.angle_beta   90.00
_cell.angle_gamma   90.00
#
_symmetry.space_group_name_H-M   'P 1'
#
loop_
_entity.id
_entity.type
_entity.pdbx_description
1 polymer ?
#
loop_
_entity_poly.entity_id
_entity_poly.type
_entity_poly.pdbx_seq_one_letter_code
_entity_poly.pdbx_strand_id
1 'polypeptide(L)'
;MIEVKAIKLTSVKTVVPYEYYALPFCKPEGGELHYKSENLGEVMRGDRIVNTPYEVFMKKDASCHTLCTASGNAKVTIDKSESELLRQRIAEDYHKHKKFSSITDTSWDGLMNRANFLEHHLDINLKFHEPTPGVYRSKYSIKQGEKSCSIEHLDTPQQLMDGANEIMWTYSVRWEESEIPWASRWDTYLNMKDVQIHWFSILNSLVVVICLTGFLSVIIIRTVRRDIAQYNRDEDIEDTLEETGWKLVHGDVFRPPRYGMLLVNLVGTGIQLLGMVAVTVSFACLACCPHLAEGH
;
A
#
# COMPACT_ATOMS: atom_id res chain seq x y z
N MET A 1 -2.68 -27.15 11.95
CA MET A 1 -3.54 -26.09 12.52
C MET A 1 -3.12 -24.79 11.88
N ILE A 2 -4.07 -23.92 11.52
CA ILE A 2 -3.78 -22.60 10.96
C ILE A 2 -3.93 -21.60 12.09
N GLU A 3 -2.87 -20.85 12.39
CA GLU A 3 -2.91 -19.81 13.42
C GLU A 3 -3.58 -18.57 12.83
N VAL A 4 -4.62 -18.08 13.51
CA VAL A 4 -5.21 -16.77 13.22
C VAL A 4 -4.63 -15.77 14.19
N LYS A 5 -4.13 -14.65 13.67
CA LYS A 5 -3.56 -13.55 14.43
C LYS A 5 -4.32 -12.27 14.13
N ALA A 6 -4.45 -11.39 15.11
CA ALA A 6 -5.02 -10.07 14.93
C ALA A 6 -3.91 -9.02 14.84
N ILE A 7 -4.15 -7.94 14.10
CA ILE A 7 -3.20 -6.86 13.89
C ILE A 7 -3.69 -5.58 14.57
N LYS A 8 -4.79 -5.02 14.08
CA LYS A 8 -5.32 -3.72 14.52
C LYS A 8 -6.78 -3.52 14.12
N LEU A 9 -7.36 -2.41 14.54
CA LEU A 9 -8.65 -1.91 14.11
C LEU A 9 -8.40 -0.63 13.31
N THR A 10 -8.97 -0.52 12.11
CA THR A 10 -8.89 0.72 11.31
C THR A 10 -10.26 1.13 10.81
N SER A 11 -10.43 2.41 10.47
CA SER A 11 -11.70 2.96 9.98
C SER A 11 -11.43 3.79 8.73
N VAL A 12 -12.40 3.81 7.82
CA VAL A 12 -12.37 4.71 6.65
C VAL A 12 -12.74 6.15 7.01
N LYS A 13 -13.38 6.37 8.18
CA LYS A 13 -13.83 7.68 8.65
C LYS A 13 -12.81 8.38 9.54
N THR A 14 -11.97 7.63 10.24
CA THR A 14 -11.05 8.16 11.24
C THR A 14 -9.62 7.67 11.00
N VAL A 15 -8.63 8.53 11.28
CA VAL A 15 -7.21 8.27 10.94
C VAL A 15 -6.48 7.45 12.00
N VAL A 16 -7.05 7.30 13.20
CA VAL A 16 -6.36 6.67 14.34
C VAL A 16 -6.64 5.16 14.37
N PRO A 17 -5.62 4.30 14.23
CA PRO A 17 -5.79 2.86 14.43
C PRO A 17 -5.80 2.52 15.93
N TYR A 18 -6.57 1.50 16.30
CA TYR A 18 -6.58 0.94 17.66
C TYR A 18 -6.04 -0.49 17.69
N GLU A 19 -5.57 -0.92 18.86
CA GLU A 19 -5.22 -2.32 19.08
C GLU A 19 -6.45 -3.21 19.02
N TYR A 20 -6.28 -4.48 18.60
CA TYR A 20 -7.40 -5.41 18.49
C TYR A 20 -8.13 -5.59 19.83
N TYR A 21 -7.38 -5.81 20.92
CA TYR A 21 -7.92 -5.99 22.27
C TYR A 21 -8.26 -4.68 23.01
N ALA A 22 -8.28 -3.53 22.30
CA ALA A 22 -8.86 -2.30 22.85
C ALA A 22 -10.40 -2.39 22.96
N LEU A 23 -11.01 -3.35 22.26
CA LEU A 23 -12.42 -3.71 22.38
C LEU A 23 -12.55 -5.05 23.16
N PRO A 24 -13.71 -5.28 23.80
CA PRO A 24 -13.96 -6.45 24.65
C PRO A 24 -14.18 -7.75 23.84
N PHE A 25 -13.18 -8.16 23.07
CA PHE A 25 -13.17 -9.43 22.35
C PHE A 25 -12.66 -10.59 23.21
N CYS A 26 -12.98 -11.82 22.79
CA CYS A 26 -12.49 -13.04 23.43
C CYS A 26 -10.97 -13.11 23.44
N LYS A 27 -10.40 -13.32 24.62
CA LYS A 27 -8.97 -13.59 24.82
C LYS A 27 -8.67 -15.09 24.66
N PRO A 28 -7.44 -15.47 24.27
CA PRO A 28 -7.00 -16.85 24.15
C PRO A 28 -6.99 -17.60 25.50
N GLU A 29 -6.92 -18.93 25.45
CA GLU A 29 -6.84 -19.78 26.64
C GLU A 29 -5.66 -19.35 27.54
N GLY A 30 -5.92 -19.19 28.85
CA GLY A 30 -4.94 -18.68 29.82
C GLY A 30 -4.81 -17.16 29.89
N GLY A 31 -5.49 -16.40 29.02
CA GLY A 31 -5.54 -14.93 29.08
C GLY A 31 -4.23 -14.21 28.73
N GLU A 32 -3.17 -14.95 28.39
CA GLU A 32 -1.87 -14.40 28.01
C GLU A 32 -1.88 -13.94 26.54
N LEU A 33 -1.54 -12.67 26.34
CA LEU A 33 -1.41 -12.06 25.02
C LEU A 33 0.05 -12.13 24.56
N HIS A 34 0.29 -12.94 23.53
CA HIS A 34 1.61 -13.06 22.91
C HIS A 34 1.70 -12.15 21.69
N TYR A 35 2.52 -11.12 21.82
CA TYR A 35 2.85 -10.20 20.74
C TYR A 35 4.05 -10.72 19.96
N LYS A 36 3.93 -10.81 18.63
CA LYS A 36 5.03 -11.24 17.76
C LYS A 36 5.15 -10.32 16.56
N SER A 37 6.29 -9.67 16.38
CA SER A 37 6.63 -8.99 15.13
C SER A 37 7.22 -10.00 14.16
N GLU A 38 6.68 -10.15 12.94
CA GLU A 38 7.25 -11.10 11.98
C GLU A 38 8.28 -10.42 11.07
N ASN A 39 7.98 -9.22 10.54
CA ASN A 39 8.84 -8.55 9.55
C ASN A 39 9.18 -7.09 9.90
N LEU A 40 10.34 -6.59 9.43
CA LEU A 40 10.80 -5.21 9.63
C LEU A 40 9.79 -4.17 9.13
N GLY A 41 9.12 -4.43 7.99
CA GLY A 41 8.09 -3.55 7.47
C GLY A 41 6.86 -3.43 8.36
N GLU A 42 6.51 -4.48 9.10
CA GLU A 42 5.40 -4.46 10.08
C GLU A 42 5.80 -3.66 11.33
N VAL A 43 7.06 -3.78 11.76
CA VAL A 43 7.62 -2.96 12.85
C VAL A 43 7.59 -1.48 12.50
N MET A 44 8.02 -1.10 11.29
CA MET A 44 8.01 0.30 10.86
C MET A 44 6.60 0.88 10.72
N ARG A 45 5.59 0.06 10.42
CA ARG A 45 4.18 0.46 10.41
C ARG A 45 3.57 0.55 11.81
N GLY A 46 4.29 0.10 12.84
CA GLY A 46 3.77 0.00 14.21
C GLY A 46 2.71 -1.09 14.38
N ASP A 47 2.69 -2.08 13.49
CA ASP A 47 1.72 -3.17 13.55
C ASP A 47 2.05 -4.10 14.72
N ARG A 48 1.12 -4.24 15.67
CA ARG A 48 1.25 -5.11 16.85
C ARG A 48 0.44 -6.39 16.64
N ILE A 49 1.08 -7.43 16.09
CA ILE A 49 0.40 -8.70 15.83
C ILE A 49 0.28 -9.50 17.14
N VAL A 50 -0.93 -9.96 17.45
CA VAL A 50 -1.28 -10.69 18.67
C VAL A 50 -2.01 -12.00 18.35
N ASN A 51 -1.83 -13.01 19.20
CA ASN A 51 -2.56 -14.28 19.12
C ASN A 51 -4.07 -14.09 19.35
N THR A 52 -4.88 -15.00 18.80
CA THR A 52 -6.34 -14.98 18.92
C THR A 52 -6.88 -16.38 19.28
N PRO A 53 -8.08 -16.49 19.88
CA PRO A 53 -8.69 -17.77 20.26
C PRO A 53 -9.29 -18.58 19.09
N TYR A 54 -9.07 -18.18 17.83
CA TYR A 54 -9.64 -18.91 16.70
C TYR A 54 -8.88 -20.21 16.44
N GLU A 55 -9.60 -21.32 16.48
CA GLU A 55 -9.07 -22.64 16.14
C GLU A 55 -9.54 -23.04 14.74
N VAL A 56 -8.62 -22.99 13.78
CA VAL A 56 -8.91 -23.36 12.39
C VAL A 56 -8.04 -24.55 11.98
N PHE A 57 -8.69 -25.63 11.56
CA PHE A 57 -8.02 -26.83 11.07
C PHE A 57 -8.16 -26.94 9.55
N MET A 58 -7.08 -27.33 8.89
CA MET A 58 -7.04 -27.49 7.44
C MET A 58 -8.03 -28.59 7.01
N LYS A 59 -8.86 -28.31 5.99
CA LYS A 59 -9.84 -29.25 5.41
C LYS A 59 -10.85 -29.79 6.44
N LYS A 60 -11.10 -29.04 7.51
CA LYS A 60 -12.15 -29.34 8.48
C LYS A 60 -13.08 -28.15 8.56
N ASP A 61 -14.30 -28.35 8.09
CA ASP A 61 -15.38 -27.38 8.22
C ASP A 61 -15.82 -27.32 9.69
N ALA A 62 -16.18 -26.13 10.14
CA ALA A 62 -16.70 -25.89 11.47
C ALA A 62 -17.89 -24.93 11.37
N SER A 63 -19.06 -25.32 11.87
CA SER A 63 -20.23 -24.44 11.91
C SER A 63 -20.44 -23.90 13.32
N CYS A 64 -20.62 -22.57 13.43
CA CYS A 64 -21.05 -21.87 14.64
C CYS A 64 -20.23 -22.17 15.90
N HIS A 65 -18.91 -22.24 15.75
CA HIS A 65 -18.02 -22.46 16.89
C HIS A 65 -17.94 -21.21 17.76
N THR A 66 -17.96 -21.39 19.09
CA THR A 66 -17.91 -20.29 20.07
C THR A 66 -16.46 -19.93 20.41
N LEU A 67 -16.14 -18.64 20.38
CA LEU A 67 -14.76 -18.15 20.63
C LEU A 67 -14.38 -18.08 22.11
N CYS A 68 -15.36 -17.76 22.96
CA CYS A 68 -15.11 -17.44 24.38
C CYS A 68 -15.19 -18.65 25.32
N THR A 69 -15.13 -19.88 24.79
CA THR A 69 -15.30 -21.12 25.57
C THR A 69 -14.30 -21.23 26.73
N ALA A 70 -13.10 -20.69 26.56
CA ALA A 70 -12.02 -20.66 27.55
C ALA A 70 -12.33 -19.88 28.84
N SER A 71 -13.28 -18.93 28.80
CA SER A 71 -13.61 -18.07 29.92
C SER A 71 -14.70 -18.65 30.85
N GLY A 72 -15.15 -19.88 30.60
CA GLY A 72 -16.16 -20.58 31.41
C GLY A 72 -17.62 -20.25 31.06
N ASN A 73 -17.86 -19.22 30.24
CA ASN A 73 -19.18 -18.83 29.75
C ASN A 73 -19.15 -18.59 28.24
N ALA A 74 -20.14 -19.12 27.50
CA ALA A 74 -20.27 -18.89 26.06
C ALA A 74 -20.60 -17.41 25.72
N LYS A 75 -21.20 -16.68 26.67
CA LYS A 75 -21.56 -15.27 26.56
C LYS A 75 -20.62 -14.41 27.42
N VAL A 76 -20.17 -13.30 26.85
CA VAL A 76 -19.38 -12.28 27.55
C VAL A 76 -20.30 -11.16 27.99
N THR A 77 -20.31 -10.87 29.28
CA THR A 77 -20.98 -9.68 29.83
C THR A 77 -20.05 -8.48 29.66
N ILE A 78 -20.53 -7.45 28.97
CA ILE A 78 -19.82 -6.20 28.69
C ILE A 78 -20.41 -5.11 29.58
N ASP A 79 -19.54 -4.37 30.26
CA ASP A 79 -19.96 -3.25 31.13
C ASP A 79 -20.53 -2.08 30.30
N LYS A 80 -21.28 -1.19 30.96
CA LYS A 80 -21.86 0.00 30.32
C LYS A 80 -20.79 0.90 29.67
N SER A 81 -19.62 1.03 30.29
CA SER A 81 -18.54 1.84 29.73
C SER A 81 -17.97 1.25 28.44
N GLU A 82 -17.75 -0.07 28.44
CA GLU A 82 -17.25 -0.82 27.29
C GLU A 82 -18.30 -0.93 26.17
N SER A 83 -19.58 -1.05 26.50
CA SER A 83 -20.65 -1.07 25.52
C SER A 83 -20.76 0.26 24.77
N GLU A 84 -20.60 1.39 25.47
CA GLU A 84 -20.61 2.70 24.81
C GLU A 84 -19.37 2.90 23.93
N LEU A 85 -18.20 2.46 24.39
CA LEU A 85 -16.99 2.44 23.56
C LEU A 85 -17.19 1.61 22.29
N LEU A 86 -17.75 0.40 22.42
CA LEU A 86 -18.04 -0.48 21.29
C LEU A 86 -19.03 0.18 20.32
N ARG A 87 -20.09 0.80 20.84
CA ARG A 87 -21.11 1.51 20.05
C ARG A 87 -20.51 2.69 19.28
N GLN A 88 -19.60 3.43 19.90
CA GLN A 88 -18.84 4.50 19.23
C GLN A 88 -17.98 3.95 18.09
N ARG A 89 -17.21 2.87 18.33
CA ARG A 89 -16.36 2.26 17.27
C ARG A 89 -17.17 1.69 16.11
N ILE A 90 -18.34 1.14 16.42
CA ILE A 90 -19.30 0.69 15.42
C ILE A 90 -19.79 1.87 14.57
N ALA A 91 -20.19 2.99 15.18
CA ALA A 91 -20.61 4.20 14.47
C ALA A 91 -19.50 4.82 13.59
N GLU A 92 -18.25 4.74 14.07
CA GLU A 92 -17.05 5.17 13.35
C GLU A 92 -16.60 4.19 12.26
N ASP A 93 -17.31 3.08 12.04
CA ASP A 93 -17.06 2.11 10.96
C ASP A 93 -15.65 1.47 11.02
N TYR A 94 -15.31 0.98 12.22
CA TYR A 94 -14.07 0.24 12.42
C TYR A 94 -14.14 -1.19 11.84
N HIS A 95 -13.03 -1.61 11.24
CA HIS A 95 -12.79 -2.89 10.61
C HIS A 95 -11.68 -3.64 11.34
N LYS A 96 -11.87 -4.95 11.53
CA LYS A 96 -10.95 -5.86 12.21
C LYS A 96 -9.90 -6.38 11.23
N HIS A 97 -8.63 -6.16 11.55
CA HIS A 97 -7.51 -6.61 10.72
C HIS A 97 -6.93 -7.91 11.25
N LYS A 98 -7.01 -8.98 10.45
CA LYS A 98 -6.52 -10.32 10.82
C LYS A 98 -5.58 -10.89 9.77
N LYS A 99 -4.70 -11.78 10.22
CA LYS A 99 -3.69 -12.49 9.42
C LYS A 99 -3.74 -13.97 9.75
N PHE A 100 -3.68 -14.83 8.73
CA PHE A 100 -3.65 -16.28 8.87
C PHE A 100 -2.25 -16.80 8.56
N SER A 101 -1.64 -17.63 9.40
CA SER A 101 -0.23 -18.03 9.26
C SER A 101 0.10 -18.77 7.96
N SER A 102 -0.85 -19.51 7.39
CA SER A 102 -0.67 -20.23 6.13
C SER A 102 -0.78 -19.34 4.87
N ILE A 103 -1.05 -18.03 5.03
CA ILE A 103 -1.52 -17.15 3.95
C ILE A 103 -0.85 -15.77 4.07
N THR A 104 -0.34 -15.24 2.96
CA THR A 104 0.36 -13.94 2.95
C THR A 104 -0.55 -12.71 2.94
N ASP A 105 -1.87 -12.89 2.96
CA ASP A 105 -2.83 -11.82 2.79
C ASP A 105 -3.48 -11.42 4.12
N THR A 106 -3.64 -10.12 4.34
CA THR A 106 -4.34 -9.57 5.49
C THR A 106 -5.79 -9.34 5.13
N SER A 107 -6.69 -9.69 6.02
CA SER A 107 -8.13 -9.63 5.76
C SER A 107 -8.83 -8.66 6.70
N TRP A 108 -9.85 -7.99 6.16
CA TRP A 108 -10.64 -6.98 6.86
C TRP A 108 -12.08 -7.47 7.01
N ASP A 109 -12.55 -7.58 8.24
CA ASP A 109 -13.97 -7.82 8.54
C ASP A 109 -14.55 -6.57 9.20
N GLY A 110 -15.64 -6.05 8.63
CA GLY A 110 -16.37 -4.95 9.26
C GLY A 110 -16.92 -5.31 10.64
N LEU A 111 -17.16 -4.29 11.47
CA LEU A 111 -17.94 -4.44 12.70
C LEU A 111 -19.44 -4.19 12.47
N MET A 112 -19.86 -3.74 11.28
CA MET A 112 -21.08 -2.95 11.13
C MET A 112 -21.97 -3.31 9.94
N ASN A 113 -23.28 -3.34 10.23
CA ASN A 113 -24.39 -3.19 9.30
C ASN A 113 -25.51 -2.34 9.98
N ARG A 114 -25.42 -1.00 9.87
CA ARG A 114 -26.35 0.06 10.39
C ARG A 114 -26.25 0.43 11.87
N ALA A 115 -26.55 1.71 12.17
CA ALA A 115 -26.41 2.37 13.47
C ALA A 115 -26.83 1.50 14.67
N ASN A 116 -25.86 1.16 15.53
CA ASN A 116 -25.98 0.37 16.77
C ASN A 116 -26.16 -1.15 16.63
N PHE A 117 -25.99 -1.70 15.44
CA PHE A 117 -26.05 -3.15 15.22
C PHE A 117 -24.65 -3.76 15.13
N LEU A 118 -24.38 -4.74 15.99
CA LEU A 118 -23.10 -5.46 16.04
C LEU A 118 -23.18 -6.81 15.29
N GLU A 119 -22.24 -7.01 14.37
CA GLU A 119 -21.96 -8.33 13.80
C GLU A 119 -21.08 -9.15 14.75
N HIS A 120 -21.71 -10.10 15.45
CA HIS A 120 -21.07 -10.98 16.44
C HIS A 120 -20.73 -12.38 15.88
N HIS A 121 -21.16 -12.66 14.64
CA HIS A 121 -20.81 -13.87 13.89
C HIS A 121 -19.81 -13.55 12.77
N LEU A 122 -18.84 -14.44 12.54
CA LEU A 122 -17.86 -14.32 11.46
C LEU A 122 -17.87 -15.57 10.56
N ASP A 123 -18.16 -15.37 9.27
CA ASP A 123 -18.06 -16.43 8.27
C ASP A 123 -16.68 -16.44 7.58
N ILE A 124 -15.91 -17.50 7.80
CA ILE A 124 -14.57 -17.69 7.24
C ILE A 124 -14.65 -18.70 6.09
N ASN A 125 -14.63 -18.21 4.85
CA ASN A 125 -14.62 -19.06 3.65
C ASN A 125 -13.17 -19.23 3.12
N LEU A 126 -12.56 -20.38 3.39
CA LEU A 126 -11.19 -20.69 2.98
C LEU A 126 -11.20 -21.48 1.68
N LYS A 127 -10.51 -20.97 0.66
CA LYS A 127 -10.28 -21.76 -0.55
C LYS A 127 -8.94 -22.48 -0.47
N PHE A 128 -8.86 -23.68 -1.02
CA PHE A 128 -7.62 -24.42 -1.11
C PHE A 128 -7.41 -25.01 -2.50
N HIS A 129 -6.14 -25.16 -2.86
CA HIS A 129 -5.72 -25.75 -4.11
C HIS A 129 -4.73 -26.88 -3.80
N GLU A 130 -4.93 -28.03 -4.45
CA GLU A 130 -4.08 -29.21 -4.32
C GLU A 130 -3.31 -29.43 -5.64
N PRO A 131 -2.12 -28.82 -5.81
CA PRO A 131 -1.32 -28.98 -7.03
C PRO A 131 -0.69 -30.37 -7.17
N THR A 132 -0.48 -31.07 -6.05
CA THR A 132 0.03 -32.46 -5.99
C THR A 132 -0.64 -33.19 -4.83
N PRO A 133 -0.91 -34.50 -4.95
CA PRO A 133 -1.56 -35.27 -3.89
C PRO A 133 -0.84 -35.11 -2.54
N GLY A 134 -1.55 -34.60 -1.53
CA GLY A 134 -1.03 -34.42 -0.17
C GLY A 134 -0.28 -33.10 0.09
N VAL A 135 -0.13 -32.22 -0.91
CA VAL A 135 0.40 -30.85 -0.71
C VAL A 135 -0.73 -29.85 -0.88
N TYR A 136 -1.19 -29.30 0.24
CA TYR A 136 -2.27 -28.32 0.25
C TYR A 136 -1.73 -26.89 0.30
N ARG A 137 -2.25 -26.02 -0.57
CA ARG A 137 -2.00 -24.57 -0.49
C ARG A 137 -3.33 -23.83 -0.41
N SER A 138 -3.54 -23.07 0.65
CA SER A 138 -4.77 -22.29 0.84
C SER A 138 -4.65 -20.87 0.25
N LYS A 139 -5.69 -20.45 -0.48
CA LYS A 139 -5.94 -19.06 -0.85
C LYS A 139 -7.24 -18.64 -0.17
N TYR A 140 -7.20 -17.61 0.64
CA TYR A 140 -8.40 -17.14 1.32
C TYR A 140 -9.21 -16.19 0.45
N SER A 141 -10.53 -16.21 0.64
CA SER A 141 -11.46 -15.18 0.17
C SER A 141 -12.54 -15.05 1.23
N ILE A 142 -12.52 -13.98 2.05
CA ILE A 142 -13.74 -13.65 2.83
C ILE A 142 -14.79 -13.28 1.79
N LYS A 143 -15.76 -14.15 1.63
CA LYS A 143 -17.06 -13.73 1.15
C LYS A 143 -17.96 -13.84 2.37
N GLN A 144 -18.80 -12.85 2.64
CA GLN A 144 -20.00 -13.09 3.45
C GLN A 144 -20.76 -14.18 2.70
N GLY A 145 -20.58 -15.42 3.13
CA GLY A 145 -21.31 -16.55 2.58
C GLY A 145 -22.68 -16.59 3.21
N GLU A 146 -23.61 -17.25 2.52
CA GLU A 146 -24.95 -17.55 3.03
C GLU A 146 -24.84 -18.16 4.43
N LYS A 147 -25.51 -17.53 5.40
CA LYS A 147 -25.38 -17.85 6.83
C LYS A 147 -25.92 -19.25 7.06
N SER A 148 -25.02 -20.20 7.29
CA SER A 148 -25.40 -21.61 7.47
C SER A 148 -25.42 -22.00 8.95
N CYS A 149 -25.69 -21.03 9.84
CA CYS A 149 -25.68 -21.27 11.27
C CYS A 149 -27.06 -21.60 11.82
N SER A 150 -27.22 -22.82 12.35
CA SER A 150 -28.49 -23.34 12.86
C SER A 150 -28.87 -22.82 14.25
N ILE A 151 -28.10 -21.89 14.81
CA ILE A 151 -28.36 -21.31 16.13
C ILE A 151 -29.31 -20.12 15.96
N GLU A 152 -30.47 -20.18 16.60
CA GLU A 152 -31.44 -19.08 16.58
C GLU A 152 -30.78 -17.74 17.03
N HIS A 153 -31.09 -16.65 16.32
CA HIS A 153 -30.65 -15.27 16.58
C HIS A 153 -29.19 -14.89 16.23
N LEU A 154 -28.40 -15.78 15.59
CA LEU A 154 -27.07 -15.43 15.06
C LEU A 154 -27.10 -14.75 13.68
N ASP A 155 -28.20 -14.95 12.95
CA ASP A 155 -28.37 -14.43 11.59
C ASP A 155 -28.74 -12.95 11.55
N THR A 156 -29.04 -12.34 12.70
CA THR A 156 -29.36 -10.93 12.79
C THR A 156 -28.31 -10.20 13.64
N PRO A 157 -27.79 -9.06 13.16
CA PRO A 157 -26.96 -8.20 13.98
C PRO A 157 -27.65 -7.89 15.32
N GLN A 158 -26.91 -7.97 16.43
CA GLN A 158 -27.46 -7.70 17.75
C GLN A 158 -27.48 -6.19 18.00
N GLN A 159 -28.62 -5.65 18.45
CA GLN A 159 -28.69 -4.25 18.87
C GLN A 159 -28.01 -4.10 20.24
N LEU A 160 -27.11 -3.11 20.35
CA LEU A 160 -26.50 -2.75 21.64
C LEU A 160 -27.43 -1.84 22.44
N MET A 161 -27.72 -2.24 23.69
CA MET A 161 -28.51 -1.45 24.65
C MET A 161 -27.62 -0.47 25.43
N ASP A 162 -28.24 0.57 26.02
CA ASP A 162 -27.58 1.66 26.77
C ASP A 162 -27.08 1.28 28.19
N GLY A 163 -26.70 0.01 28.36
CA GLY A 163 -26.30 -0.60 29.64
C GLY A 163 -25.44 -1.84 29.44
N ALA A 164 -25.45 -2.75 30.41
CA ALA A 164 -24.73 -4.01 30.29
C ALA A 164 -25.33 -4.89 29.19
N ASN A 165 -24.49 -5.47 28.34
CA ASN A 165 -24.91 -6.34 27.24
C ASN A 165 -24.21 -7.70 27.35
N GLU A 166 -24.92 -8.76 26.99
CA GLU A 166 -24.33 -10.09 26.81
C GLU A 166 -24.11 -10.37 25.33
N ILE A 167 -22.87 -10.65 24.94
CA ILE A 167 -22.50 -10.88 23.54
C ILE A 167 -21.86 -12.26 23.41
N MET A 168 -22.29 -13.00 22.39
CA MET A 168 -21.74 -14.31 22.05
C MET A 168 -20.96 -14.22 20.75
N TRP A 169 -19.63 -14.31 20.84
CA TRP A 169 -18.78 -14.30 19.65
C TRP A 169 -18.69 -15.69 19.05
N THR A 170 -19.07 -15.81 17.77
CA THR A 170 -19.09 -17.08 17.05
C THR A 170 -18.45 -16.95 15.68
N TYR A 171 -18.00 -18.08 15.13
CA TYR A 171 -17.48 -18.13 13.77
C TYR A 171 -17.85 -19.43 13.07
N SER A 172 -17.90 -19.37 11.75
CA SER A 172 -18.01 -20.54 10.87
C SER A 172 -16.78 -20.61 9.98
N VAL A 173 -16.39 -21.83 9.59
CA VAL A 173 -15.31 -22.12 8.66
C VAL A 173 -15.84 -23.06 7.59
N ARG A 174 -15.73 -22.66 6.33
CA ARG A 174 -16.01 -23.51 5.17
C ARG A 174 -14.78 -23.61 4.28
N TRP A 175 -14.50 -24.81 3.82
CA TRP A 175 -13.43 -25.11 2.88
C TRP A 175 -13.99 -25.36 1.48
N GLU A 176 -13.56 -24.55 0.52
CA GLU A 176 -13.89 -24.72 -0.90
C GLU A 176 -12.64 -25.04 -1.71
N GLU A 177 -12.74 -25.96 -2.67
CA GLU A 177 -11.66 -26.19 -3.62
C GLU A 177 -11.60 -25.05 -4.65
N SER A 178 -10.40 -24.61 -5.00
CA SER A 178 -10.16 -23.56 -5.99
C SER A 178 -9.42 -24.10 -7.20
N GLU A 179 -9.96 -23.79 -8.37
CA GLU A 179 -9.36 -24.09 -9.67
C GLU A 179 -8.20 -23.16 -10.05
N ILE A 180 -7.95 -22.09 -9.28
CA ILE A 180 -6.92 -21.10 -9.60
C ILE A 180 -5.53 -21.67 -9.28
N PRO A 181 -4.63 -21.85 -10.27
CA PRO A 181 -3.27 -22.30 -10.02
C PRO A 181 -2.54 -21.33 -9.10
N TRP A 182 -1.68 -21.85 -8.23
CA TRP A 182 -0.89 -21.03 -7.29
C TRP A 182 -0.16 -19.84 -7.97
N ALA A 183 0.33 -20.04 -9.20
CA ALA A 183 1.05 -19.03 -9.95
C ALA A 183 0.25 -17.73 -10.21
N SER A 184 -1.09 -17.80 -10.28
CA SER A 184 -1.98 -16.66 -10.55
C SER A 184 -2.29 -15.81 -9.30
N ARG A 185 -1.63 -16.05 -8.15
CA ARG A 185 -1.91 -15.31 -6.90
C ARG A 185 -1.59 -13.80 -6.99
N TRP A 186 -0.66 -13.40 -7.86
CA TRP A 186 -0.32 -11.99 -8.07
C TRP A 186 -1.39 -11.23 -8.86
N ASP A 187 -2.18 -11.92 -9.70
CA ASP A 187 -3.18 -11.27 -10.56
C ASP A 187 -4.28 -10.55 -9.77
N THR A 188 -4.58 -10.98 -8.55
CA THR A 188 -5.56 -10.29 -7.68
C THR A 188 -5.02 -8.98 -7.12
N TYR A 189 -3.72 -8.89 -6.81
CA TYR A 189 -3.09 -7.64 -6.39
C TYR A 189 -2.82 -6.71 -7.56
N LEU A 190 -2.47 -7.27 -8.73
CA LEU A 190 -2.26 -6.51 -9.96
C LEU A 190 -3.57 -5.97 -10.56
N ASN A 191 -4.72 -6.61 -10.27
CA ASN A 191 -6.05 -6.12 -10.64
C ASN A 191 -6.68 -5.20 -9.58
N MET A 192 -6.01 -4.87 -8.48
CA MET A 192 -6.44 -3.72 -7.67
C MET A 192 -6.28 -2.50 -8.57
N LYS A 193 -7.40 -2.00 -9.10
CA LYS A 193 -7.44 -0.73 -9.84
C LYS A 193 -6.66 0.29 -9.05
N ASP A 194 -5.52 0.68 -9.60
CA ASP A 194 -4.62 1.67 -9.04
C ASP A 194 -5.45 2.81 -8.48
N VAL A 195 -5.26 3.03 -7.18
CA VAL A 195 -5.80 4.14 -6.43
C VAL A 195 -5.60 5.40 -7.27
N GLN A 196 -6.72 5.95 -7.74
CA GLN A 196 -6.80 7.32 -8.22
C GLN A 196 -6.04 8.18 -7.20
N ILE A 197 -5.18 9.11 -7.68
CA ILE A 197 -4.35 10.07 -6.92
C ILE A 197 -2.83 9.73 -6.90
N HIS A 198 -2.20 9.57 -8.08
CA HIS A 198 -0.77 9.92 -8.26
C HIS A 198 -0.54 11.18 -9.10
N TRP A 199 -1.58 11.68 -9.77
CA TRP A 199 -1.47 12.85 -10.64
C TRP A 199 -1.07 14.13 -9.88
N PHE A 200 -1.38 14.23 -8.58
CA PHE A 200 -0.93 15.34 -7.73
C PHE A 200 0.59 15.34 -7.51
N SER A 201 1.19 14.16 -7.30
CA SER A 201 2.66 14.02 -7.18
C SER A 201 3.37 14.30 -8.50
N ILE A 202 2.76 13.89 -9.62
CA ILE A 202 3.28 14.17 -10.97
C ILE A 202 3.24 15.68 -11.25
N LEU A 203 2.11 16.34 -10.99
CA LEU A 203 1.98 17.79 -11.13
C LEU A 203 2.98 18.54 -10.25
N ASN A 204 3.13 18.14 -8.98
CA ASN A 204 4.10 18.74 -8.07
C ASN A 204 5.54 18.60 -8.59
N SER A 205 5.91 17.43 -9.11
CA SER A 205 7.25 17.23 -9.70
C SER A 205 7.49 18.08 -10.95
N LEU A 206 6.46 18.24 -11.80
CA LEU A 206 6.55 19.03 -13.03
C LEU A 206 6.72 20.53 -12.74
N VAL A 207 6.02 21.05 -11.73
CA VAL A 207 6.19 22.45 -11.29
C VAL A 207 7.62 22.71 -10.81
N VAL A 208 8.18 21.80 -9.99
CA VAL A 208 9.56 21.93 -9.49
C VAL A 208 10.57 21.97 -10.65
N VAL A 209 10.43 21.09 -11.65
CA VAL A 209 11.32 21.05 -12.82
C VAL A 209 11.24 22.35 -13.65
N ILE A 210 10.04 22.90 -13.85
CA ILE A 210 9.87 24.18 -14.58
C ILE A 210 10.51 25.33 -13.81
N CYS A 211 10.33 25.39 -12.49
CA CYS A 211 10.95 26.43 -11.66
C CYS A 211 12.48 26.35 -11.67
N LEU A 212 13.04 25.14 -11.57
CA LEU A 212 14.50 24.94 -11.60
C LEU A 212 15.11 25.29 -12.96
N THR A 213 14.47 24.90 -14.06
CA THR A 213 14.92 25.25 -15.41
C THR A 213 14.82 26.76 -15.67
N GLY A 214 13.74 27.40 -15.21
CA GLY A 214 13.57 28.85 -15.23
C GLY A 214 14.70 29.57 -14.48
N PHE A 215 14.99 29.15 -13.25
CA PHE A 215 16.07 29.74 -12.46
C PHE A 215 17.45 29.58 -13.12
N LEU A 216 17.76 28.39 -13.63
CA LEU A 216 19.02 28.13 -14.34
C LEU A 216 19.13 28.99 -15.61
N SER A 217 18.06 29.11 -16.40
CA SER A 217 18.06 29.94 -17.60
C SER A 217 18.31 31.43 -17.29
N VAL A 218 17.75 31.97 -16.20
CA VAL A 218 18.02 33.34 -15.76
C VAL A 218 19.48 33.53 -15.37
N ILE A 219 20.08 32.57 -14.66
CA ILE A 219 21.50 32.61 -14.30
C ILE A 219 22.36 32.59 -15.57
N ILE A 220 22.06 31.71 -16.52
CA ILE A 220 22.79 31.60 -17.78
C ILE A 220 22.65 32.89 -18.59
N ILE A 221 21.44 33.44 -18.73
CA ILE A 221 21.24 34.69 -19.47
C ILE A 221 21.97 35.85 -18.80
N ARG A 222 21.95 35.93 -17.45
CA ARG A 222 22.69 36.97 -16.72
C ARG A 222 24.19 36.84 -16.88
N THR A 223 24.72 35.63 -16.81
CA THR A 223 26.15 35.37 -16.99
C THR A 223 26.57 35.69 -18.42
N VAL A 224 25.86 35.18 -19.43
CA VAL A 224 26.13 35.48 -20.85
C VAL A 224 26.04 36.98 -21.14
N ARG A 225 25.00 37.69 -20.67
CA ARG A 225 24.89 39.14 -20.91
C ARG A 225 26.02 39.93 -20.22
N ARG A 226 26.44 39.50 -19.02
CA ARG A 226 27.57 40.11 -18.32
C ARG A 226 28.87 39.84 -19.05
N ASP A 227 29.05 38.62 -19.55
CA ASP A 227 30.24 38.20 -20.28
C ASP A 227 30.36 38.94 -21.62
N ILE A 228 29.26 39.07 -22.38
CA ILE A 228 29.20 39.91 -23.60
C ILE A 228 29.48 41.38 -23.26
N ALA A 229 28.89 41.93 -22.20
CA ALA A 229 29.14 43.32 -21.82
C ALA A 229 30.58 43.57 -21.36
N GLN A 230 31.25 42.55 -20.82
CA GLN A 230 32.65 42.60 -20.46
C GLN A 230 33.52 42.46 -21.71
N TYR A 231 33.23 41.50 -22.58
CA TYR A 231 33.90 41.31 -23.87
C TYR A 231 33.83 42.57 -24.71
N ASN A 232 32.66 43.20 -24.89
CA ASN A 232 32.54 44.44 -25.65
C ASN A 232 33.29 45.63 -25.01
N ARG A 233 33.51 45.64 -23.68
CA ARG A 233 34.34 46.66 -23.02
C ARG A 233 35.83 46.39 -23.15
N ASP A 234 36.20 45.11 -23.17
CA ASP A 234 37.56 44.70 -23.44
C ASP A 234 37.87 44.87 -24.94
N GLU A 235 36.90 44.71 -25.85
CA GLU A 235 36.96 44.99 -27.31
C GLU A 235 37.21 46.48 -27.59
N ASP A 236 36.61 47.42 -26.83
CA ASP A 236 36.97 48.85 -26.91
C ASP A 236 38.46 49.12 -26.52
N ILE A 237 39.05 48.26 -25.68
CA ILE A 237 40.46 48.32 -25.26
C ILE A 237 41.33 47.52 -26.26
N GLU A 238 40.80 46.43 -26.81
CA GLU A 238 41.44 45.56 -27.77
C GLU A 238 41.47 46.19 -29.16
N ASP A 239 40.50 47.01 -29.60
CA ASP A 239 40.54 47.79 -30.84
C ASP A 239 41.78 48.72 -30.89
N THR A 240 42.28 49.17 -29.73
CA THR A 240 43.56 49.90 -29.64
C THR A 240 44.80 49.00 -29.72
N LEU A 241 44.64 47.68 -29.59
CA LEU A 241 45.65 46.61 -29.63
C LEU A 241 45.59 45.76 -30.93
N GLU A 242 44.40 45.62 -31.53
CA GLU A 242 44.01 44.74 -32.63
C GLU A 242 44.49 45.19 -33.99
N GLU A 243 44.87 46.48 -34.14
CA GLU A 243 45.67 46.91 -35.29
C GLU A 243 46.94 46.05 -35.47
N THR A 244 47.35 45.26 -34.46
CA THR A 244 48.51 44.35 -34.51
C THR A 244 48.24 42.86 -34.25
N GLY A 245 47.08 42.44 -33.72
CA GLY A 245 46.86 41.09 -33.15
C GLY A 245 46.23 40.01 -34.05
N TRP A 246 45.13 40.30 -34.76
CA TRP A 246 44.32 39.28 -35.46
C TRP A 246 45.05 38.56 -36.60
N LYS A 247 46.07 39.17 -37.19
CA LYS A 247 46.93 38.55 -38.20
C LYS A 247 47.79 37.40 -37.66
N LEU A 248 48.05 37.34 -36.35
CA LEU A 248 48.80 36.26 -35.72
C LEU A 248 47.90 35.09 -35.27
N VAL A 249 46.60 35.35 -35.02
CA VAL A 249 45.66 34.39 -34.41
C VAL A 249 44.94 33.50 -35.42
N HIS A 250 44.73 33.95 -36.67
CA HIS A 250 44.09 33.14 -37.71
C HIS A 250 44.85 31.81 -38.00
N GLY A 251 46.13 31.72 -37.64
CA GLY A 251 46.93 30.49 -37.73
C GLY A 251 46.71 29.47 -36.60
N ASP A 252 46.16 29.88 -35.44
CA ASP A 252 45.98 29.02 -34.26
C ASP A 252 44.53 28.50 -34.08
N VAL A 253 43.54 29.10 -34.75
CA VAL A 253 42.13 28.66 -34.75
C VAL A 253 41.95 27.24 -35.31
N PHE A 254 42.87 26.79 -36.17
CA PHE A 254 42.85 25.44 -36.75
C PHE A 254 43.76 24.44 -36.02
N ARG A 255 44.36 24.82 -34.88
CA ARG A 255 45.23 23.89 -34.15
C ARG A 255 44.36 22.87 -33.41
N PRO A 256 44.53 21.55 -33.66
CA PRO A 256 43.78 20.54 -32.94
C PRO A 256 44.08 20.66 -31.44
N PRO A 257 43.04 20.67 -30.58
CA PRO A 257 43.22 20.81 -29.14
C PRO A 257 44.03 19.63 -28.60
N ARG A 258 44.88 19.91 -27.60
CA ARG A 258 45.85 18.97 -27.02
C ARG A 258 45.21 17.64 -26.53
N TYR A 259 43.91 17.64 -26.24
CA TYR A 259 43.11 16.46 -25.86
C TYR A 259 41.81 16.30 -26.69
N GLY A 260 41.87 16.53 -28.00
CA GLY A 260 40.70 16.46 -28.88
C GLY A 260 39.91 15.14 -28.81
N MET A 261 40.59 14.01 -28.63
CA MET A 261 39.92 12.71 -28.48
C MET A 261 39.02 12.63 -27.24
N LEU A 262 39.44 13.24 -26.12
CA LEU A 262 38.68 13.20 -24.87
C LEU A 262 37.42 14.06 -24.98
N LEU A 263 37.52 15.21 -25.64
CA LEU A 263 36.40 16.11 -25.89
C LEU A 263 35.39 15.49 -26.85
N VAL A 264 35.84 14.89 -27.96
CA VAL A 264 34.95 14.21 -28.91
C VAL A 264 34.26 13.01 -28.25
N ASN A 265 34.98 12.23 -27.44
CA ASN A 265 34.37 11.12 -26.70
C ASN A 265 33.34 11.61 -25.67
N LEU A 266 33.63 12.68 -24.92
CA LEU A 266 32.69 13.22 -23.92
C LEU A 266 31.41 13.74 -24.59
N VAL A 267 31.55 14.51 -25.67
CA VAL A 267 30.42 15.09 -26.41
C VAL A 267 29.60 13.99 -27.10
N GLY A 268 30.27 13.02 -27.76
CA GLY A 268 29.60 11.89 -28.39
C GLY A 268 28.83 11.03 -27.40
N THR A 269 29.44 10.69 -26.26
CA THR A 269 28.78 9.90 -25.22
C THR A 269 27.62 10.67 -24.59
N GLY A 270 27.76 11.98 -24.37
CA GLY A 270 26.70 12.84 -23.86
C GLY A 270 25.48 12.88 -24.78
N ILE A 271 25.69 13.10 -26.08
CA ILE A 271 24.61 13.11 -27.09
C ILE A 271 23.95 11.75 -27.20
N GLN A 272 24.72 10.66 -27.15
CA GLN A 272 24.19 9.30 -27.21
C GLN A 272 23.30 8.98 -25.99
N LEU A 273 23.73 9.35 -24.78
CA LEU A 273 22.93 9.16 -23.56
C LEU A 273 21.64 9.98 -23.59
N LEU A 274 21.72 11.23 -24.05
CA LEU A 274 20.56 12.13 -24.15
C LEU A 274 19.53 11.57 -25.15
N GLY A 275 20.01 11.07 -26.29
CA GLY A 275 19.18 10.39 -27.29
C GLY A 275 18.53 9.12 -26.75
N MET A 276 19.28 8.26 -26.05
CA MET A 276 18.71 7.06 -25.43
C MET A 276 17.60 7.43 -24.45
N VAL A 277 17.85 8.34 -23.51
CA VAL A 277 16.84 8.76 -22.51
C VAL A 277 15.57 9.29 -23.18
N ALA A 278 15.68 10.12 -24.21
CA ALA A 278 14.53 10.67 -24.92
C ALA A 278 13.68 9.59 -25.59
N VAL A 279 14.31 8.59 -26.20
CA VAL A 279 13.62 7.46 -26.82
C VAL A 279 12.93 6.59 -25.76
N THR A 280 13.62 6.25 -24.68
CA THR A 280 13.04 5.43 -23.61
C THR A 280 11.83 6.10 -22.96
N VAL A 281 11.90 7.42 -22.72
CA VAL A 281 10.77 8.21 -22.17
C VAL A 281 9.60 8.23 -23.15
N SER A 282 9.88 8.43 -24.45
CA SER A 282 8.83 8.46 -25.48
C SER A 282 8.10 7.13 -25.60
N PHE A 283 8.83 6.01 -25.57
CA PHE A 283 8.23 4.67 -25.54
C PHE A 283 7.46 4.41 -24.24
N ALA A 284 7.96 4.85 -23.09
CA ALA A 284 7.24 4.73 -21.81
C ALA A 284 5.92 5.52 -21.83
N CYS A 285 5.91 6.74 -22.40
CA CYS A 285 4.70 7.53 -22.55
C CYS A 285 3.70 6.89 -23.51
N LEU A 286 4.16 6.38 -24.66
CA LEU A 286 3.30 5.67 -25.62
C LEU A 286 2.75 4.35 -25.04
N ALA A 287 3.56 3.60 -24.29
CA ALA A 287 3.16 2.37 -23.62
C ALA A 287 2.22 2.61 -22.42
N CYS A 288 2.20 3.82 -21.84
CA CYS A 288 1.25 4.22 -20.80
C CYS A 288 -0.08 4.76 -21.39
N CYS A 289 -0.09 5.20 -22.65
CA CYS A 289 -1.27 5.69 -23.37
C CYS A 289 -2.22 4.66 -24.05
N PRO A 290 -2.12 3.32 -23.93
CA PRO A 290 -3.13 2.42 -24.49
C PRO A 290 -4.51 2.53 -23.83
N HIS A 291 -4.63 3.11 -22.64
CA HIS A 291 -5.90 3.16 -21.91
C HIS A 291 -6.89 4.25 -22.40
N LEU A 292 -6.59 4.94 -23.51
CA LEU A 292 -7.50 5.90 -24.16
C LEU A 292 -7.98 5.46 -25.55
N ALA A 293 -7.60 4.27 -26.04
CA ALA A 293 -7.98 3.78 -27.37
C ALA A 293 -9.06 2.67 -27.36
N GLU A 294 -9.42 2.12 -26.20
CA GLU A 294 -10.57 1.20 -26.06
C GLU A 294 -11.79 1.98 -25.54
N GLY A 295 -12.29 2.86 -26.40
CA GLY A 295 -13.51 3.63 -26.21
C GLY A 295 -14.27 3.71 -27.52
N HIS A 296 -14.58 2.56 -28.10
CA HIS A 296 -15.60 2.37 -29.15
C HIS A 296 -16.18 0.96 -29.05
#